data_AF-A0A7S0WHY2-F1
#
_entry.id   AF-A0A7S0WHY2-F1
#
_cell.length_a   1.000
_cell.length_b   1.000
_cell.length_c   1.000
_cell.angle_alpha   90.00
_cell.angle_beta   90.00
_cell.angle_gamma   90.00
#
_symmetry.space_group_name_H-M   'P 1'
#
loop_
_entity.id
_entity.type
_entity.pdbx_description
1 polymer ?
#
loop_
_entity_poly.entity_id
_entity_poly.type
_entity_poly.pdbx_seq_one_letter_code
_entity_poly.pdbx_strand_id
1 'polypeptide(L)'
;AVGKERLVLDLSCRKKDDGKYYVVTDRWQKFTELAVDEATVRSLESKCSEFLVHAVDVEGKMSGIEADMVRMLGELVTIPCTYAGGATTLEDLALVKELGRGKVDLTIGSALDIF
;
A
#
# COMPACT_ATOMS: atom_id res chain seq x y z
N ALA A 1 18.19 19.15 7.85
CA ALA A 1 17.36 17.95 7.60
C ALA A 1 16.83 17.99 6.17
N VAL A 2 16.49 16.85 5.56
CA VAL A 2 16.16 16.70 4.12
C VAL A 2 14.77 17.20 3.69
N GLY A 3 13.88 17.52 4.63
CA GLY A 3 12.52 18.01 4.36
C GLY A 3 11.53 16.88 4.01
N LYS A 4 10.26 17.01 4.42
CA LYS A 4 9.26 15.95 4.21
C LYS A 4 8.85 15.80 2.74
N GLU A 5 8.99 16.87 1.98
CA GLU A 5 8.71 16.96 0.55
C GLU A 5 9.64 16.08 -0.31
N ARG A 6 10.67 15.48 0.31
CA ARG A 6 11.63 14.57 -0.33
C ARG A 6 11.61 13.18 0.30
N LEU A 7 10.58 12.86 1.09
CA LEU A 7 10.47 11.60 1.81
C LEU A 7 9.26 10.81 1.32
N VAL A 8 9.53 9.58 0.87
CA VAL A 8 8.53 8.54 0.66
C VAL A 8 8.65 7.55 1.81
N LEU A 9 7.52 7.21 2.44
CA LEU A 9 7.51 6.16 3.45
C LEU A 9 7.02 4.86 2.83
N ASP A 10 7.89 3.86 2.84
CA ASP A 10 7.58 2.49 2.45
C ASP A 10 7.01 1.72 3.65
N LEU A 11 5.78 1.23 3.50
CA LEU A 11 5.04 0.47 4.50
C LEU A 11 4.70 -0.91 3.93
N SER A 12 5.43 -1.93 4.37
CA SER A 12 5.03 -3.33 4.19
C SER A 12 3.91 -3.68 5.16
N CYS A 13 2.75 -4.10 4.66
CA CYS A 13 1.57 -4.35 5.46
C CYS A 13 1.00 -5.74 5.23
N ARG A 14 0.42 -6.31 6.29
CA ARG A 14 -0.30 -7.59 6.26
C ARG A 14 -1.57 -7.51 7.09
N LYS A 15 -2.59 -8.26 6.69
CA LYS A 15 -3.84 -8.39 7.44
C LYS A 15 -3.65 -9.37 8.58
N LYS A 16 -4.10 -9.03 9.79
CA LYS A 16 -4.20 -9.97 10.92
C LYS A 16 -5.60 -10.61 10.95
N ASP A 17 -5.74 -11.62 11.81
CA ASP A 17 -7.01 -12.33 12.03
C ASP A 17 -8.14 -11.43 12.57
N ASP A 18 -7.80 -10.27 13.14
CA ASP A 18 -8.76 -9.24 13.55
C ASP A 18 -9.32 -8.42 12.37
N GLY A 19 -8.89 -8.71 11.15
CA GLY A 19 -9.30 -8.06 9.92
C GLY A 19 -8.60 -6.73 9.64
N LYS A 20 -7.66 -6.29 10.49
CA LYS A 20 -6.94 -5.02 10.33
C LYS A 20 -5.57 -5.22 9.70
N TYR A 21 -5.09 -4.19 9.02
CA TYR A 21 -3.75 -4.14 8.45
C TYR A 21 -2.76 -3.57 9.45
N TYR A 22 -1.59 -4.19 9.53
CA TYR A 22 -0.48 -3.74 10.37
C TYR A 22 0.81 -3.71 9.57
N VAL A 23 1.68 -2.76 9.92
CA VAL A 23 3.03 -2.74 9.37
C VAL A 23 3.81 -3.94 9.90
N VAL A 24 4.51 -4.61 8.99
CA VAL A 24 5.37 -5.76 9.27
C VAL A 24 6.82 -5.44 8.95
N THR A 25 7.73 -6.00 9.75
CA THR A 25 9.18 -5.82 9.61
C THR A 25 9.87 -7.18 9.66
N ASP A 26 11.21 -7.20 9.57
CA ASP A 26 12.02 -8.42 9.56
C ASP A 26 11.56 -9.42 8.48
N ARG A 27 11.72 -9.03 7.20
CA ARG A 27 11.28 -9.81 6.03
C ARG A 27 9.82 -10.25 6.13
N TRP A 28 8.97 -9.35 6.62
CA TRP A 28 7.53 -9.53 6.81
C TRP A 28 7.11 -10.60 7.83
N GLN A 29 8.05 -11.06 8.65
CA GLN A 29 7.82 -12.09 9.67
C GLN A 29 7.32 -11.51 10.98
N LYS A 30 7.66 -10.25 11.29
CA LYS A 30 7.33 -9.62 12.57
C LYS A 30 6.27 -8.54 12.41
N PHE A 31 5.07 -8.81 12.91
CA PHE A 31 4.04 -7.79 13.09
C PHE A 31 4.49 -6.74 14.11
N THR A 32 4.23 -5.47 13.78
CA THR A 32 4.37 -4.35 14.73
C THR A 32 3.02 -4.05 15.38
N GLU A 33 3.02 -3.09 16.30
CA GLU A 33 1.80 -2.50 16.89
C GLU A 33 1.22 -1.38 16.02
N LEU A 34 1.89 -1.02 14.92
CA LEU A 34 1.49 0.08 14.04
C LEU A 34 0.40 -0.39 13.08
N ALA A 35 -0.86 -0.13 13.44
CA ALA A 35 -2.01 -0.37 12.59
C ALA A 35 -2.07 0.65 11.43
N VAL A 36 -2.54 0.23 10.26
CA VAL A 36 -2.82 1.13 9.14
C VAL A 36 -4.23 1.68 9.31
N ASP A 37 -4.39 2.60 10.26
CA ASP A 37 -5.64 3.27 10.59
C ASP A 37 -5.52 4.80 10.38
N GLU A 38 -6.65 5.50 10.51
CA GLU A 38 -6.70 6.94 10.22
C GLU A 38 -5.70 7.73 11.09
N ALA A 39 -5.63 7.46 12.39
CA ALA A 39 -4.74 8.18 13.30
C ALA A 39 -3.26 7.99 12.91
N THR A 40 -2.89 6.76 12.57
CA THR A 40 -1.53 6.43 12.14
C THR A 40 -1.20 7.06 10.80
N VAL A 41 -2.08 6.93 9.81
CA VAL A 41 -1.89 7.52 8.48
C VAL A 41 -1.68 9.02 8.60
N ARG A 42 -2.55 9.75 9.31
CA ARG A 42 -2.40 11.21 9.51
C ARG A 42 -1.08 11.59 10.16
N SER A 43 -0.67 10.84 11.17
CA SER A 43 0.61 11.05 11.86
C SER A 43 1.80 10.87 10.90
N LEU A 44 1.76 9.87 10.03
CA LEU A 44 2.81 9.61 9.05
C LEU A 44 2.81 10.60 7.88
N GLU A 45 1.64 11.02 7.39
CA GLU A 45 1.50 12.05 6.33
C GLU A 45 2.13 13.39 6.72
N SER A 46 2.17 13.69 8.02
CA SER A 46 2.87 14.89 8.52
C SER A 46 4.38 14.83 8.31
N LYS A 47 4.94 13.65 8.05
CA LYS A 47 6.38 13.35 7.98
C LYS A 47 6.88 13.01 6.58
N CYS A 48 6.00 12.82 5.61
CA CYS A 48 6.36 12.46 4.23
C CYS A 48 5.52 13.21 3.19
N SER A 49 5.89 13.06 1.92
CA SER A 49 5.13 13.56 0.77
C SER A 49 4.36 12.47 0.05
N GLU A 50 4.69 11.21 0.27
CA GLU A 50 4.04 10.07 -0.37
C GLU A 50 4.18 8.79 0.48
N PHE A 51 3.23 7.88 0.30
CA PHE A 51 3.36 6.49 0.75
C PHE A 51 3.64 5.54 -0.42
N LEU A 52 4.51 4.57 -0.18
CA LEU A 52 4.58 3.34 -0.95
C LEU A 52 4.10 2.21 -0.05
N VAL A 53 3.00 1.56 -0.39
CA VAL A 53 2.35 0.57 0.47
C VAL A 53 2.36 -0.80 -0.18
N HIS A 54 3.06 -1.74 0.44
CA HIS A 54 3.19 -3.11 -0.03
C HIS A 54 2.15 -4.03 0.62
N ALA A 55 1.32 -4.68 -0.20
CA ALA A 55 0.44 -5.76 0.22
C ALA A 55 1.20 -7.09 0.16
N VAL A 56 1.90 -7.40 1.24
CA VAL A 56 2.85 -8.51 1.30
C VAL A 56 2.22 -9.85 0.92
N ASP A 57 0.97 -10.08 1.32
CA ASP A 57 0.32 -11.38 1.12
C ASP A 57 0.04 -11.68 -0.36
N VAL A 58 0.07 -10.66 -1.24
CA VAL A 58 -0.08 -10.81 -2.70
C VAL A 58 1.14 -10.34 -3.50
N GLU A 59 2.17 -9.80 -2.85
CA GLU A 59 3.35 -9.26 -3.52
C GLU A 59 4.11 -10.30 -4.33
N GLY A 60 4.37 -9.98 -5.60
CA GLY A 60 5.09 -10.84 -6.55
C GLY A 60 4.35 -12.12 -6.98
N LYS A 61 3.13 -12.37 -6.48
CA LYS A 61 2.40 -13.62 -6.73
C LYS A 61 1.58 -13.62 -8.00
N MET A 62 1.32 -12.46 -8.60
CA MET A 62 0.45 -12.33 -9.77
C MET A 62 -0.89 -13.08 -9.56
N SER A 63 -1.50 -12.87 -8.40
CA SER A 63 -2.72 -13.59 -7.97
C SER A 63 -3.93 -12.67 -7.79
N GLY A 64 -3.87 -11.45 -8.32
CA GLY A 64 -4.85 -10.39 -8.12
C GLY A 64 -4.50 -9.48 -6.95
N ILE A 65 -4.98 -8.23 -7.02
CA ILE A 65 -4.78 -7.21 -5.98
C ILE A 65 -5.53 -7.55 -4.69
N GLU A 66 -5.10 -6.96 -3.59
CA GLU A 66 -5.83 -7.00 -2.32
C GLU A 66 -6.82 -5.82 -2.22
N ALA A 67 -8.02 -6.01 -2.77
CA ALA A 67 -9.04 -4.97 -2.95
C ALA A 67 -9.44 -4.25 -1.64
N ASP A 68 -9.53 -4.97 -0.51
CA ASP A 68 -9.86 -4.39 0.79
C ASP A 68 -8.82 -3.35 1.23
N MET A 69 -7.55 -3.65 1.00
CA MET A 69 -6.45 -2.75 1.33
C MET A 69 -6.51 -1.49 0.49
N VAL A 70 -6.73 -1.62 -0.83
CA VAL A 70 -6.82 -0.47 -1.74
C VAL A 70 -7.99 0.43 -1.38
N ARG A 71 -9.16 -0.16 -1.06
CA ARG A 71 -10.34 0.60 -0.60
C ARG A 71 -10.03 1.38 0.68
N MET A 72 -9.43 0.71 1.67
CA MET A 72 -9.02 1.33 2.92
C MET A 72 -8.04 2.50 2.67
N LEU A 73 -7.03 2.31 1.81
CA LEU A 73 -6.09 3.37 1.47
C LEU A 73 -6.80 4.56 0.79
N GLY A 74 -7.70 4.32 -0.16
CA GLY A 74 -8.47 5.39 -0.83
C GLY A 74 -9.35 6.21 0.11
N GLU A 75 -9.82 5.60 1.20
CA GLU A 75 -10.54 6.28 2.28
C GLU A 75 -9.59 7.06 3.20
N LEU A 76 -8.48 6.45 3.60
CA LEU A 76 -7.58 7.03 4.61
C LEU A 76 -6.67 8.12 4.05
N VAL A 77 -6.02 7.94 2.90
CA VAL A 77 -4.95 8.84 2.46
C VAL A 77 -5.46 10.19 1.91
N THR A 78 -4.65 11.21 2.13
CA THR A 78 -4.83 12.59 1.65
C THR A 78 -3.63 13.10 0.84
N ILE A 79 -2.49 12.43 0.93
CA ILE A 79 -1.31 12.63 0.07
C ILE A 79 -1.21 11.49 -0.97
N PRO A 80 -0.37 11.61 -2.01
CA PRO A 80 -0.10 10.53 -2.95
C PRO A 80 0.22 9.20 -2.25
N CYS A 81 -0.32 8.12 -2.78
CA CYS A 81 -0.15 6.78 -2.26
C CYS A 81 -0.01 5.81 -3.43
N THR A 82 1.10 5.07 -3.46
CA THR A 82 1.36 4.03 -4.45
C THR A 82 1.20 2.66 -3.80
N TYR A 83 0.33 1.82 -4.34
CA TYR A 83 0.10 0.45 -3.89
C TYR A 83 0.94 -0.54 -4.71
N ALA A 84 1.59 -1.49 -4.03
CA ALA A 84 2.36 -2.55 -4.64
C ALA A 84 1.87 -3.93 -4.14
N GLY A 85 1.41 -4.77 -5.07
CA GLY A 85 1.06 -6.15 -4.76
C GLY A 85 0.07 -6.78 -5.75
N GLY A 86 0.29 -8.04 -6.10
CA GLY A 86 -0.74 -8.89 -6.70
C GLY A 86 -1.16 -8.62 -8.14
N ALA A 87 -0.85 -7.47 -8.74
CA ALA A 87 -1.30 -7.11 -10.08
C ALA A 87 -1.00 -8.18 -11.14
N THR A 88 -1.96 -8.39 -12.04
CA THR A 88 -1.96 -9.41 -13.09
C THR A 88 -2.39 -8.90 -14.45
N THR A 89 -3.34 -7.96 -14.47
CA THR A 89 -4.06 -7.55 -15.68
C THR A 89 -4.22 -6.04 -15.75
N LEU A 90 -4.60 -5.51 -16.91
CA LEU A 90 -4.93 -4.08 -17.03
C LEU A 90 -6.22 -3.73 -16.27
N GLU A 91 -7.11 -4.71 -16.09
CA GLU A 91 -8.31 -4.58 -15.26
C GLU A 91 -7.97 -4.27 -13.80
N ASP A 92 -6.85 -4.78 -13.27
CA ASP A 92 -6.38 -4.44 -11.93
C ASP A 92 -6.08 -2.93 -11.80
N LEU A 93 -5.56 -2.29 -12.86
CA LEU A 93 -5.30 -0.85 -12.86
C LEU A 93 -6.60 -0.05 -12.75
N ALA A 94 -7.62 -0.44 -13.52
CA ALA A 94 -8.93 0.20 -13.45
C ALA A 94 -9.58 -0.02 -12.07
N LEU A 95 -9.45 -1.22 -11.52
CA LEU A 95 -9.99 -1.58 -10.22
C LEU A 95 -9.30 -0.81 -9.08
N VAL A 96 -7.97 -0.67 -9.11
CA VAL A 96 -7.23 0.14 -8.13
C VAL A 96 -7.67 1.60 -8.20
N LYS A 97 -7.82 2.15 -9.40
CA LYS A 97 -8.28 3.54 -9.57
C LYS A 97 -9.68 3.76 -8.98
N GLU A 98 -10.60 2.81 -9.19
CA GLU A 98 -11.96 2.85 -8.64
C GLU A 98 -11.94 2.76 -7.11
N LEU A 99 -11.35 1.69 -6.56
CA LEU A 99 -11.32 1.41 -5.12
C LEU A 99 -10.51 2.45 -4.35
N GLY A 100 -9.41 2.90 -4.95
CA GLY A 100 -8.53 3.94 -4.42
C GLY A 100 -9.11 5.36 -4.56
N ARG A 101 -10.31 5.51 -5.12
CA ARG A 101 -11.02 6.79 -5.29
C ARG A 101 -10.18 7.83 -6.04
N GLY A 102 -9.36 7.37 -7.00
CA GLY A 102 -8.42 8.20 -7.74
C GLY A 102 -7.22 8.73 -6.94
N LYS A 103 -6.99 8.26 -5.72
CA LYS A 103 -5.87 8.68 -4.86
C LYS A 103 -4.75 7.64 -4.72
N VAL A 104 -4.99 6.42 -5.18
CA VAL A 104 -4.06 5.30 -5.07
C VAL A 104 -3.63 4.90 -6.46
N ASP A 105 -2.32 4.93 -6.69
CA ASP A 105 -1.69 4.43 -7.91
C ASP A 105 -1.28 2.96 -7.73
N LEU A 106 -1.06 2.23 -8.83
CA LEU A 106 -0.67 0.83 -8.83
C LEU A 106 0.73 0.64 -9.42
N THR A 107 1.61 -0.05 -8.69
CA THR A 107 2.89 -0.54 -9.20
C THR A 107 2.71 -1.84 -9.97
N ILE A 108 3.27 -1.91 -11.19
CA ILE A 108 3.36 -3.14 -11.99
C ILE A 108 4.82 -3.62 -11.99
N GLY A 109 5.07 -4.72 -11.27
CA GLY A 109 6.38 -5.39 -11.19
C GLY A 109 6.37 -6.72 -11.94
N SER A 110 6.09 -7.82 -11.24
CA SER A 110 6.14 -9.18 -11.79
C SER A 110 5.27 -9.43 -13.02
N ALA A 111 4.18 -8.70 -13.20
CA ALA A 111 3.31 -8.83 -14.38
C ALA A 111 3.89 -8.17 -15.64
N LEU A 112 4.98 -7.42 -15.52
CA LEU A 112 5.63 -6.76 -16.64
C LEU A 112 6.61 -7.72 -17.33
N ASP A 113 6.18 -8.31 -18.44
CA ASP A 113 6.99 -9.19 -19.30
C ASP A 113 7.92 -8.34 -20.20
N ILE A 114 8.95 -7.74 -19.59
CA ILE A 114 9.96 -6.91 -20.28
C ILE A 114 11.40 -7.41 -20.09
N PHE A 115 11.55 -8.60 -19.53
CA PHE A 115 12.83 -9.31 -19.32
C PHE A 115 12.68 -10.76 -19.73
#